data_AF-A0A9P7DWV3-F1
#
_entry.id   AF-A0A9P7DWV3-F1
#
_cell.length_a   1.000
_cell.length_b   1.000
_cell.length_c   1.000
_cell.angle_alpha   90.00
_cell.angle_beta   90.00
_cell.angle_gamma   90.00
#
_symmetry.space_group_name_H-M   'P 1'
#
loop_
_entity.id
_entity.type
_entity.pdbx_description
1 polymer ?
#
loop_
_entity_poly.entity_id
_entity_poly.type
_entity_poly.pdbx_seq_one_letter_code
_entity_poly.pdbx_strand_id
1 'polypeptide(L)' 'LPHLADHTRILTPLTTKSSEVEWPGWSNKHQTAFDAIKCLVVSRDCLTTIDHDNLGKNKIFVTCDASDWRTGAM' A
#
# COMPACT_ATOMS: atom_id res chain seq x y z
N LEU A 1 -1.37 -2.54 -7.41
CA LEU A 1 -1.91 -3.02 -6.11
C LEU A 1 -3.28 -2.40 -5.95
N PRO A 2 -4.35 -3.00 -6.49
CA PRO A 2 -5.65 -2.36 -6.50
C PRO A 2 -6.07 -2.00 -5.07
N HIS A 3 -6.53 -0.77 -4.86
CA HIS A 3 -7.13 -0.26 -3.61
C HIS A 3 -6.18 -0.04 -2.41
N LEU A 4 -4.86 -0.12 -2.58
CA LEU A 4 -3.94 0.23 -1.50
C LEU A 4 -4.10 1.71 -1.10
N ALA A 5 -4.26 2.60 -2.08
CA ALA A 5 -4.49 4.03 -1.85
C ALA A 5 -5.79 4.30 -1.07
N ASP A 6 -6.83 3.50 -1.28
CA ASP A 6 -8.11 3.63 -0.56
C ASP A 6 -7.96 3.25 0.91
N HIS A 7 -7.22 2.18 1.21
CA HIS A 7 -6.97 1.75 2.59
C HIS A 7 -6.02 2.71 3.32
N THR A 8 -4.99 3.22 2.65
CA THR A 8 -4.08 4.20 3.27
C THR A 8 -4.76 5.54 3.50
N ARG A 9 -5.72 5.95 2.66
CA ARG A 9 -6.55 7.15 2.90
C ARG A 9 -7.33 7.08 4.21
N ILE A 10 -7.85 5.91 4.57
CA ILE A 10 -8.58 5.70 5.83
C ILE A 10 -7.65 5.86 7.04
N LEU A 11 -6.38 5.47 6.92
CA LEU A 11 -5.38 5.56 7.99
C LEU A 11 -4.65 6.91 8.02
N THR A 12 -4.69 7.69 6.94
CA THR A 12 -3.96 8.96 6.82
C THR A 12 -4.28 9.96 7.94
N PRO A 13 -5.55 10.18 8.34
CA PRO A 13 -5.87 11.09 9.44
C PRO A 13 -5.21 10.71 10.77
N LEU A 14 -4.87 9.43 10.95
CA LEU A 14 -4.25 8.89 12.17
C LEU A 14 -2.75 9.15 12.27
N THR A 15 -2.13 9.61 11.17
CA THR A 15 -0.69 9.85 11.07
C THR A 15 -0.36 11.32 10.78
N THR A 16 -1.37 12.20 10.85
CA THR A 16 -1.16 13.64 10.62
C THR A 16 -0.66 14.32 11.89
N LYS A 17 0.05 15.43 11.76
CA LYS A 17 0.46 16.22 12.94
C LYS A 17 -0.74 16.66 13.80
N SER A 18 -1.90 16.86 13.17
CA SER A 18 -3.16 17.20 13.84
C SER A 18 -3.64 16.11 14.81
N SER A 19 -3.33 14.83 14.56
CA SER A 19 -3.72 13.74 15.46
C SER A 19 -2.91 13.67 16.75
N GLU A 20 -1.80 14.41 16.86
CA GLU A 20 -1.07 14.57 18.14
C GLU A 20 -1.85 15.44 19.13
N VAL A 21 -2.71 16.33 18.62
CA VAL A 21 -3.50 17.27 19.44
C VAL A 21 -4.92 16.73 19.65
N GLU A 22 -5.56 16.25 18.60
CA GLU A 22 -6.88 15.62 18.66
C GLU A 22 -6.84 14.27 17.95
N TRP A 23 -6.69 13.21 18.73
CA TRP A 23 -6.63 11.86 18.20
C TRP A 23 -8.05 11.32 17.91
N PRO A 24 -8.49 11.13 16.65
CA PRO A 24 -9.80 10.54 16.34
C PRO A 24 -10.03 9.10 16.82
N GLY A 25 -9.02 8.45 17.40
CA GLY A 25 -9.12 7.11 17.95
C GLY A 25 -9.07 6.00 16.90
N TRP A 26 -8.95 4.77 17.39
CA TRP A 26 -8.96 3.59 16.53
C TRP A 26 -10.37 3.03 16.42
N SER A 27 -10.93 3.05 15.22
CA SER A 27 -12.27 2.53 14.94
C SER A 27 -12.20 1.21 14.20
N ASN A 28 -13.31 0.47 14.16
CA ASN A 28 -13.40 -0.77 13.38
C ASN A 28 -13.04 -0.57 11.90
N LYS A 29 -13.31 0.62 11.34
CA LYS A 29 -12.93 0.95 9.94
C LYS A 29 -11.42 1.02 9.76
N HIS A 30 -10.70 1.56 10.76
CA HIS A 30 -9.23 1.60 10.76
C HIS A 30 -8.66 0.18 10.87
N GLN A 31 -9.26 -0.67 11.71
CA GLN A 31 -8.86 -2.07 11.84
C GLN A 31 -9.02 -2.83 10.52
N THR A 32 -10.18 -2.74 9.88
CA THR A 32 -10.44 -3.39 8.60
C THR A 32 -9.48 -2.92 7.50
N ALA A 33 -9.19 -1.62 7.42
CA ALA A 33 -8.23 -1.09 6.45
C ALA A 33 -6.81 -1.62 6.72
N PHE A 34 -6.39 -1.68 7.98
CA PHE A 34 -5.08 -2.21 8.36
C PHE A 34 -4.93 -3.71 8.06
N ASP A 35 -5.98 -4.49 8.30
CA ASP A 35 -5.98 -5.92 8.00
C ASP A 35 -5.97 -6.18 6.49
N ALA A 36 -6.69 -5.39 5.70
CA ALA A 36 -6.64 -5.46 4.24
C ALA A 36 -5.24 -5.16 3.68
N ILE A 37 -4.56 -4.14 4.22
CA ILE A 37 -3.16 -3.82 3.85
C ILE A 37 -2.22 -4.99 4.20
N LYS A 38 -2.36 -5.58 5.40
CA LYS A 38 -1.56 -6.76 5.78
C LYS A 38 -1.77 -7.92 4.82
N CYS A 39 -3.02 -8.23 4.46
CA CYS A 39 -3.31 -9.27 3.47
C CYS A 39 -2.68 -8.95 2.11
N LEU A 40 -2.78 -7.70 1.63
CA LEU A 40 -2.16 -7.28 0.37
C LEU A 40 -0.63 -7.44 0.39
N VAL A 41 0.04 -7.06 1.48
CA VAL A 41 1.50 -7.14 1.61
C VAL A 41 1.96 -8.60 1.71
N VAL A 42 1.29 -9.42 2.52
CA VAL A 42 1.66 -10.83 2.73
C VAL A 42 1.34 -11.71 1.51
N SER A 43 0.35 -11.33 0.69
CA SER A 43 -0.04 -12.09 -0.51
C SER A 43 0.93 -11.97 -1.69
N ARG A 44 1.90 -11.06 -1.66
CA ARG A 44 2.81 -10.84 -2.79
C ARG A 44 4.05 -11.72 -2.65
N ASP A 45 4.29 -12.53 -3.68
CA ASP A 45 5.60 -13.10 -3.94
C ASP A 45 6.63 -11.97 -4.02
N CYS A 46 7.74 -12.12 -3.30
CA CYS A 46 8.80 -11.12 -3.14
C CYS A 46 9.13 -10.40 -4.47
N LEU A 47 9.33 -9.07 -4.39
CA LEU A 47 9.94 -8.28 -5.45
C LEU A 47 11.18 -9.03 -5.98
N THR A 48 11.08 -9.51 -7.21
CA THR A 48 12.16 -10.28 -7.84
C THR A 48 13.34 -9.34 -8.03
N THR A 49 14.50 -9.67 -7.45
CA THR A 49 15.74 -8.94 -7.70
C THR A 49 16.05 -9.00 -9.20
N ILE A 50 16.31 -7.85 -9.82
CA ILE A 50 16.68 -7.79 -11.23
C ILE A 50 18.10 -8.37 -11.36
N ASP A 51 18.21 -9.51 -12.02
CA ASP A 51 19.49 -10.10 -12.40
C ASP A 51 20.02 -9.37 -13.64
N HIS A 52 20.97 -8.46 -13.45
CA HIS A 52 21.54 -7.67 -14.54
C HIS A 52 22.42 -8.49 -15.49
N ASP A 53 22.88 -9.67 -15.07
CA ASP A 53 23.70 -10.56 -15.90
C ASP A 53 22.84 -11.47 -16.79
N ASN A 54 21.54 -11.61 -16.49
CA ASN A 54 20.63 -12.47 -17.24
C ASN A 54 19.23 -11.86 -17.43
N LEU A 55 19.20 -10.69 -18.07
CA LEU A 55 17.99 -9.89 -18.34
C LEU A 55 16.84 -10.68 -18.97
N GLY A 56 17.12 -11.68 -19.81
CA GLY A 56 16.10 -12.48 -20.51
C GLY A 56 15.24 -13.36 -19.62
N LYS A 57 15.67 -13.67 -18.38
CA LYS A 57 14.88 -14.45 -17.41
C LYS A 57 14.19 -13.62 -16.34
N ASN A 58 14.46 -12.31 -16.27
CA ASN A 58 13.81 -11.44 -15.31
C ASN A 58 12.34 -11.29 -15.69
N LYS A 59 11.46 -11.97 -14.96
CA LYS A 59 10.00 -11.83 -15.09
C LYS A 59 9.53 -10.59 -14.34
N ILE A 60 9.93 -9.41 -14.83
CA ILE A 60 9.57 -8.13 -14.23
C ILE A 60 8.11 -7.82 -14.60
N PHE A 61 7.23 -7.80 -13.61
CA PHE A 61 5.84 -7.42 -13.78
C PHE A 61 5.60 -6.05 -13.14
N VAL A 62 5.29 -5.05 -13.96
CA VAL A 62 4.91 -3.71 -13.49
C VAL A 62 3.40 -3.72 -13.20
N THR A 63 3.02 -3.58 -11.94
CA THR A 63 1.61 -3.45 -11.54
C THR A 63 1.32 -2.01 -11.16
N CYS A 64 0.76 -1.22 -12.09
CA CYS A 64 0.25 0.11 -11.78
C CYS A 64 -1.05 0.00 -10.98
N ASP A 65 -1.15 0.75 -9.88
CA ASP A 65 -2.42 0.99 -9.21
C ASP A 65 -3.10 2.20 -9.86
N ALA A 66 -4.28 2.00 -10.44
CA ALA A 66 -5.09 3.04 -11.04
C ALA A 66 -6.09 3.57 -10.02
N SER A 67 -5.60 4.25 -8.99
CA SER A 67 -6.44 4.97 -8.03
C SER A 67 -6.57 6.43 -8.47
N ASP A 68 -7.80 6.96 -8.46
CA ASP A 68 -8.18 8.30 -8.99
C ASP A 68 -7.58 9.47 -8.18
N TRP A 69 -6.86 9.16 -7.10
CA TRP A 69 -6.12 10.13 -6.29
C TRP A 69 -4.62 9.91 -6.47
N ARG A 70 -3.93 11.01 -6.84
CA ARG A 70 -2.47 11.12 -7.10
C ARG A 70 -1.63 10.59 -5.94
N THR A 71 -1.51 9.28 -5.85
CA THR A 71 -0.57 8.56 -4.98
C THR A 71 -0.30 7.23 -5.66
N GLY A 72 0.39 7.27 -6.80
CA GLY A 72 0.67 6.07 -7.57
C GLY A 72 1.80 6.25 -8.56
N ALA A 73 2.99 5.78 -8.18
CA ALA A 73 3.88 5.02 -9.05
C ALA A 73 4.77 4.14 -8.15
N MET A 74 4.82 2.83 -8.43
CA MET A 74 5.89 1.92 -7.99
C MET A 74 6.57 1.37 -9.23
#